data_AF-A0A5C7PJ99-F1
#
_entry.id   AF-A0A5C7PJ99-F1
#
_cell.length_a   1.000
_cell.length_b   1.000
_cell.length_c   1.000
_cell.angle_alpha   90.00
_cell.angle_beta   90.00
_cell.angle_gamma   90.00
#
_symmetry.space_group_name_H-M   'P 1'
#
loop_
_entity.id
_entity.type
_entity.pdbx_description
1 polymer ?
#
loop_
_entity_poly.entity_id
_entity_poly.type
_entity_poly.pdbx_seq_one_letter_code
_entity_poly.pdbx_strand_id
1 'polypeptide(L)' 'MMATLLSGCSPTDENAKPVFGSSGLPANCRAYVQIAIDSFKAHEYTAEQSMEGLERNCGANGQLWGYRP' A
#
# COMPACT_ATOMS: atom_id res chain seq x y z
N MET A 1 -18.83 -19.31 23.96
CA MET A 1 -17.75 -18.30 23.95
C MET A 1 -17.31 -18.16 22.49
N MET A 2 -17.84 -17.16 21.78
CA MET A 2 -17.48 -16.92 20.37
C MET A 2 -16.06 -16.34 20.33
N ALA A 3 -15.13 -17.06 19.71
CA ALA A 3 -13.81 -16.51 19.38
C ALA A 3 -13.96 -15.64 18.12
N THR A 4 -13.93 -14.32 18.30
CA THR A 4 -13.86 -13.35 17.21
C THR A 4 -12.48 -13.47 16.57
N LEU A 5 -12.37 -14.22 15.47
CA LEU A 5 -11.16 -14.26 14.65
C LEU A 5 -10.98 -12.88 14.02
N LEU A 6 -9.97 -12.14 14.47
CA LEU A 6 -9.49 -10.93 13.80
C LEU A 6 -8.98 -11.35 12.41
N SER A 7 -9.83 -11.21 11.39
CA SER A 7 -9.58 -11.56 9.99
C SER A 7 -8.53 -10.69 9.29
N GLY A 8 -7.70 -9.95 10.04
CA GLY A 8 -6.70 -9.02 9.53
C GLY A 8 -5.28 -9.56 9.46
N CYS A 9 -4.99 -10.74 10.04
CA CYS A 9 -3.65 -11.34 9.99
C CYS A 9 -3.69 -12.64 9.19
N SER A 10 -3.97 -12.55 7.89
CA SER A 10 -3.69 -13.70 7.03
C SER A 10 -2.18 -13.83 6.87
N PRO A 11 -1.56 -15.00 7.12
CA PRO A 11 -0.15 -15.21 6.81
C PRO A 11 0.14 -15.10 5.30
N THR A 12 -0.90 -15.01 4.47
CA THR A 12 -0.83 -14.75 3.02
C THR A 12 -1.16 -13.31 2.64
N ASP A 13 -1.36 -12.40 3.60
CA ASP A 13 -1.58 -10.98 3.27
C ASP A 13 -0.26 -10.34 2.83
N GLU A 14 -0.10 -10.21 1.52
CA GLU A 14 1.05 -9.57 0.88
C GLU A 14 1.18 -8.09 1.27
N ASN A 15 0.13 -7.52 1.88
CA ASN A 15 0.08 -6.16 2.40
C ASN A 15 0.12 -6.11 3.93
N ALA A 16 0.57 -7.15 4.65
CA ALA A 16 0.64 -7.12 6.11
C ALA A 16 1.67 -6.11 6.68
N LYS A 17 2.74 -5.85 5.94
CA LYS A 17 3.81 -4.89 6.28
C LYS A 17 4.32 -4.17 5.03
N PRO A 18 4.93 -2.98 5.12
CA PRO A 18 5.55 -2.35 3.96
C PRO A 18 6.63 -3.27 3.36
N VAL A 19 6.63 -3.44 2.06
CA VAL A 19 7.67 -4.19 1.33
C VAL A 19 8.20 -3.32 0.19
N PHE A 20 9.52 -3.32 0.03
CA PHE A 20 10.23 -2.60 -1.03
C PHE A 20 11.03 -3.59 -1.87
N GLY A 21 11.09 -3.36 -3.18
CA GLY A 21 11.89 -4.14 -4.11
C GLY A 21 13.38 -3.80 -4.02
N SER A 22 14.21 -4.50 -4.81
CA SER A 22 15.66 -4.26 -4.88
C SER A 22 16.04 -2.85 -5.34
N SER A 23 15.15 -2.19 -6.11
CA SER A 23 15.30 -0.79 -6.53
C SER A 23 14.97 0.22 -5.43
N GLY A 24 14.48 -0.23 -4.27
CA GLY A 24 13.95 0.63 -3.21
C GLY A 24 12.53 1.16 -3.49
N LEU A 25 11.92 0.77 -4.62
CA LEU A 25 10.53 1.14 -4.93
C LEU A 25 9.53 0.28 -4.14
N PRO A 26 8.35 0.82 -3.77
CA PRO A 26 7.32 0.06 -3.10
C PRO A 26 6.88 -1.15 -3.94
N ALA A 27 6.90 -2.32 -3.30
CA ALA A 27 6.52 -3.60 -3.90
C ALA A 27 5.13 -4.08 -3.42
N ASN A 28 4.43 -3.30 -2.59
CA ASN A 28 3.06 -3.59 -2.22
C ASN A 28 2.28 -2.29 -1.90
N CYS A 29 0.96 -2.40 -1.81
CA CYS A 29 0.10 -1.25 -1.53
C CYS A 29 0.42 -0.62 -0.18
N ARG A 30 0.76 -1.41 0.84
CA ARG A 30 1.12 -0.85 2.16
C ARG A 30 2.33 0.08 2.10
N ALA A 31 3.36 -0.28 1.33
CA ALA A 31 4.53 0.59 1.15
C ALA A 31 4.18 1.85 0.33
N TYR A 32 3.42 1.71 -0.75
CA TYR A 32 3.06 2.85 -1.60
C TYR A 32 2.15 3.85 -0.87
N VAL A 33 1.18 3.37 -0.09
CA VAL A 33 0.32 4.23 0.74
C VAL A 33 1.14 5.06 1.72
N GLN A 34 2.15 4.45 2.36
CA GLN A 34 3.01 5.18 3.28
C GLN A 34 3.80 6.28 2.57
N ILE A 35 4.37 6.00 1.39
CA ILE A 35 5.03 7.03 0.56
C ILE A 35 4.06 8.17 0.21
N ALA A 36 2.84 7.85 -0.23
CA ALA A 36 1.85 8.86 -0.59
C ALA A 36 1.49 9.77 0.61
N ILE A 37 1.33 9.19 1.80
CA ILE A 37 1.07 9.94 3.05
C ILE A 37 2.25 10.86 3.39
N ASP A 38 3.47 10.34 3.33
CA ASP A 38 4.66 11.08 3.74
C ASP A 38 4.96 12.23 2.77
N SER A 39 4.88 11.99 1.46
CA SER A 39 5.05 13.03 0.44
C SER A 39 3.95 14.10 0.49
N PHE A 40 2.69 13.71 0.77
CA PHE A 40 1.62 14.70 0.97
C PHE A 40 1.88 15.58 2.19
N LYS A 41 2.28 14.98 3.33
CA LYS A 41 2.63 15.72 4.55
C LYS A 41 3.85 16.62 4.38
N ALA A 42 4.78 16.23 3.51
CA ALA A 42 5.93 17.03 3.12
C ALA A 42 5.59 18.15 2.12
N HIS A 43 4.31 18.27 1.70
CA HIS A 43 3.85 19.20 0.68
C HIS A 43 4.52 19.02 -0.70
N GLU A 44 5.01 17.81 -1.00
CA GLU A 44 5.62 17.49 -2.30
C GLU A 44 4.56 17.32 -3.39
N TYR A 45 3.37 16.84 -3.02
CA TYR A 45 2.25 16.61 -3.93
C TYR A 45 0.94 17.17 -3.37
N THR A 46 0.04 17.58 -4.27
CA THR A 46 -1.33 17.93 -3.89
C THR A 46 -2.11 16.69 -3.45
N ALA A 47 -3.26 16.91 -2.80
CA ALA A 47 -4.18 15.82 -2.49
C ALA A 47 -4.62 15.08 -3.76
N GLU A 48 -4.93 15.80 -4.84
CA GLU A 48 -5.36 15.22 -6.12
C GLU A 48 -4.27 14.34 -6.74
N GLN A 49 -3.03 14.82 -6.82
CA GLN A 49 -1.88 14.03 -7.31
C GLN A 49 -1.63 12.78 -6.45
N SER A 50 -1.80 12.90 -5.13
CA SER A 50 -1.66 11.78 -4.20
C SER A 50 -2.76 10.73 -4.44
N MET A 51 -4.00 11.17 -4.65
CA MET A 51 -5.13 10.28 -4.93
C MET A 51 -5.00 9.60 -6.30
N GLU A 52 -4.56 10.30 -7.34
CA GLU A 52 -4.27 9.69 -8.65
C GLU A 52 -3.18 8.63 -8.57
N GLY A 53 -2.11 8.93 -7.82
CA GLY A 53 -1.04 7.98 -7.55
C GLY A 53 -1.56 6.75 -6.80
N LEU A 54 -2.37 6.95 -5.78
CA LEU A 54 -3.01 5.86 -5.04
C LEU A 54 -3.92 5.03 -5.93
N GLU A 55 -4.77 5.63 -6.76
CA GLU A 55 -5.67 4.91 -7.66
C GLU A 55 -4.88 4.04 -8.67
N ARG A 56 -3.80 4.59 -9.24
CA ARG A 56 -2.97 3.87 -10.21
C ARG A 56 -2.30 2.63 -9.62
N ASN A 57 -1.86 2.69 -8.37
CA ASN A 57 -1.03 1.64 -7.77
C ASN A 57 -1.81 0.71 -6.83
N CYS A 58 -2.78 1.28 -6.10
CA CYS A 58 -3.52 0.66 -5.00
C CYS A 58 -5.05 0.79 -5.14
N GLY A 59 -5.55 1.39 -6.22
CA GLY A 59 -6.98 1.43 -6.52
C GLY A 59 -7.55 0.05 -6.79
N ALA A 60 -8.82 -0.02 -7.20
CA ALA A 60 -9.52 -1.29 -7.42
C ALA A 60 -8.81 -2.19 -8.46
N ASN A 61 -8.09 -1.59 -9.40
CA ASN A 61 -7.31 -2.27 -10.44
C ASN A 61 -5.79 -2.06 -10.26
N GLY A 62 -5.35 -1.62 -9.09
CA GLY A 62 -3.96 -1.31 -8.80
C GLY A 62 -3.08 -2.56 -8.82
N GLN A 63 -1.87 -2.45 -9.39
CA GLN A 63 -0.98 -3.59 -9.58
C GLN A 63 -0.26 -4.05 -8.31
N LEU A 64 -0.23 -3.23 -7.25
CA LEU A 64 0.56 -3.52 -6.05
C LEU A 64 -0.16 -4.39 -5.00
N TRP A 65 -1.44 -4.71 -5.19
CA TRP A 65 -2.18 -5.53 -4.22
C TRP A 65 -1.64 -6.95 -4.10
N GLY A 66 -1.16 -7.52 -5.21
CA GLY A 66 -0.65 -8.89 -5.31
C GLY A 66 0.69 -8.97 -6.03
N TYR A 67 1.46 -7.88 -6.03
CA TYR A 67 2.72 -7.83 -6.77
C TYR A 67 3.76 -8.76 -6.14
N ARG A 68 4.26 -9.69 -6.96
CA ARG A 68 5.35 -10.60 -6.62
C ARG A 68 6.51 -10.33 -7.59
N PRO A 69 7.60 -9.68 -7.15
CA PRO A 69 8.76 -9.43 -8.00
C PRO A 69 9.48 -10.71 -8.43
#